data_AF-A0ABD2BZ49-F1
#
_entry.id   AF-A0ABD2BZ49-F1
#
_cell.length_a   1.000
_cell.length_b   1.000
_cell.length_c   1.000
_cell.angle_alpha   90.00
_cell.angle_beta   90.00
_cell.angle_gamma   90.00
#
_symmetry.space_group_name_H-M   'P 1'
#
loop_
_entity.id
_entity.type
_entity.pdbx_description
1 polymer ?
#
loop_
_entity_poly.entity_id
_entity_poly.type
_entity_poly.pdbx_seq_one_letter_code
_entity_poly.pdbx_strand_id
1 'polypeptide(L)'
;MVERRRTRNLISSRGKSSGDLLRHSYDFFIEGPIKYKDVRIGNDSNMVMIFKDKMSLLHTIRSMLSFILHFLMDIIRNILISFNLYFTQMKDVSGKIAFVTGAGGELGRSLALGLANLGVIVVIWDINQKETD
;
A
#
# COMPACT_ATOMS: atom_id res chain seq x y z
N MET A 1 45.33 -43.25 38.11
CA MET A 1 45.89 -41.99 37.59
C MET A 1 45.36 -41.81 36.16
N VAL A 2 44.55 -40.76 35.96
CA VAL A 2 44.07 -40.15 34.69
C VAL A 2 43.37 -41.07 33.65
N GLU A 3 42.05 -41.25 33.77
CA GLU A 3 41.23 -41.73 32.64
C GLU A 3 39.73 -41.34 32.75
N ARG A 4 39.37 -40.04 32.65
CA ARG A 4 37.96 -39.59 32.55
C ARG A 4 37.78 -38.26 31.81
N ARG A 5 38.25 -38.14 30.56
CA ARG A 5 38.01 -36.91 29.74
C ARG A 5 37.36 -37.11 28.38
N ARG A 6 36.78 -38.29 28.06
CA ARG A 6 36.28 -38.54 26.68
C ARG A 6 34.85 -39.04 26.47
N THR A 7 33.94 -38.90 27.44
CA THR A 7 32.53 -39.38 27.29
C THR A 7 31.46 -38.33 27.61
N ARG A 8 31.70 -37.04 27.38
CA ARG A 8 30.70 -35.99 27.65
C ARG A 8 30.35 -35.06 26.48
N ASN A 9 30.57 -35.50 25.24
CA ASN A 9 29.74 -35.08 24.13
C ASN A 9 28.68 -36.16 23.95
N LEU A 10 27.38 -35.85 24.06
CA LEU A 10 26.22 -36.55 23.47
C LEU A 10 24.90 -36.45 24.28
N ILE A 11 24.86 -35.78 25.43
CA ILE A 11 23.62 -35.57 26.19
C ILE A 11 23.34 -34.07 26.32
N SER A 12 22.75 -33.47 25.30
CA SER A 12 22.13 -32.12 25.39
C SER A 12 21.28 -31.76 24.16
N SER A 13 21.34 -32.52 23.06
CA SER A 13 20.56 -32.25 21.84
C SER A 13 19.12 -32.80 21.83
N ARG A 14 18.50 -33.07 22.99
CA ARG A 14 17.14 -33.60 23.06
C ARG A 14 16.29 -32.78 24.03
N GLY A 15 15.47 -31.88 23.46
CA GLY A 15 14.49 -31.09 24.21
C GLY A 15 14.76 -29.59 24.21
N LYS A 16 14.88 -28.94 23.05
CA LYS A 16 14.55 -27.50 22.97
C LYS A 16 13.08 -27.39 22.63
N SER A 17 12.30 -26.84 23.56
CA SER A 17 10.87 -26.63 23.42
C SER A 17 10.61 -25.49 22.41
N SER A 18 9.47 -25.49 21.72
CA SER A 18 9.06 -24.37 20.85
C SER A 18 9.13 -23.01 21.56
N GLY A 19 9.01 -22.99 22.90
CA GLY A 19 9.22 -21.79 23.72
C GLY A 19 10.67 -21.28 23.78
N ASP A 20 11.66 -22.16 23.64
CA ASP A 20 13.09 -21.80 23.66
C ASP A 20 13.54 -21.21 22.31
N LEU A 21 12.94 -21.68 21.21
CA LEU A 21 13.14 -21.13 19.88
C LEU A 21 12.44 -19.76 19.74
N LEU A 22 11.23 -19.65 20.29
CA LEU A 22 10.51 -18.38 20.35
C LEU A 22 11.24 -17.34 21.21
N ARG A 23 11.78 -17.71 22.38
CA ARG A 23 12.60 -16.81 23.21
C ARG A 23 13.79 -16.24 22.46
N HIS A 24 14.47 -17.04 21.63
CA HIS A 24 15.60 -16.56 20.85
C HIS A 24 15.18 -15.63 19.70
N SER A 25 14.02 -15.88 19.07
CA SER A 25 13.44 -14.98 18.07
C SER A 25 12.90 -13.67 18.67
N TYR A 26 12.37 -13.70 19.90
CA TYR A 26 11.92 -12.51 20.62
C TYR A 26 13.11 -11.70 21.15
N ASP A 27 14.14 -12.34 21.70
CA ASP A 27 15.34 -11.64 22.16
C ASP A 27 16.05 -10.91 21.01
N PHE A 28 16.03 -11.45 19.78
CA PHE A 28 16.56 -10.78 18.59
C PHE A 28 15.71 -9.59 18.12
N PHE A 29 14.40 -9.60 18.37
CA PHE A 29 13.49 -8.51 17.96
C PHE A 29 13.41 -7.38 19.01
N ILE A 30 13.81 -7.65 20.26
CA ILE A 30 13.76 -6.73 21.41
C ILE A 30 15.11 -6.01 21.64
N GLU A 31 16.09 -6.14 20.75
CA GLU A 31 17.27 -5.26 20.71
C GLU A 31 17.00 -3.91 19.98
N GLY A 32 15.73 -3.53 19.80
CA GLY A 32 15.32 -2.13 19.61
C GLY A 32 15.38 -1.37 20.94
N PRO A 33 15.60 -0.04 20.95
CA PRO A 33 16.06 0.65 22.14
C PRO A 33 14.96 0.64 23.22
N ILE A 34 15.41 0.44 24.46
CA ILE A 34 14.74 0.64 25.76
C ILE A 34 14.37 -0.67 26.48
N LYS A 35 15.34 -1.19 27.24
CA LYS A 35 15.10 -2.07 28.40
C LYS A 35 14.53 -1.25 29.56
N TYR A 36 13.25 -1.40 29.87
CA TYR A 36 12.70 -0.90 31.13
C TYR A 36 12.97 -1.93 32.23
N LYS A 37 14.13 -1.78 32.89
CA LYS A 37 14.56 -2.64 34.00
C LYS A 37 14.09 -2.01 35.30
N ASP A 38 13.15 -2.67 35.98
CA ASP A 38 12.72 -2.50 37.38
C ASP A 38 13.06 -1.17 38.05
N VAL A 39 12.34 -0.11 37.68
CA VAL A 39 12.24 1.10 38.49
C VAL A 39 11.18 0.84 39.55
N ARG A 40 11.53 0.93 40.84
CA ARG A 40 10.54 0.92 41.93
C ARG A 40 9.65 2.16 41.78
N ILE A 41 8.48 2.00 41.19
CA ILE A 41 7.52 3.09 41.00
C ILE A 41 6.67 3.22 42.26
N GLY A 42 7.11 4.09 43.17
CA GLY A 42 6.24 4.65 44.19
C GLY A 42 5.38 5.75 43.57
N ASN A 43 4.06 5.65 43.69
CA ASN A 43 3.02 6.66 43.41
C ASN A 43 3.04 7.47 42.08
N ASP A 44 3.99 7.24 41.18
CA ASP A 44 4.18 7.99 39.92
C ASP A 44 3.51 7.30 38.71
N SER A 45 2.63 6.32 38.95
CA SER A 45 1.90 5.57 37.91
C SER A 45 1.13 6.50 36.95
N ASN A 46 0.62 7.63 37.45
CA ASN A 46 -0.04 8.65 36.64
C ASN A 46 0.93 9.30 35.63
N MET A 47 2.17 9.60 36.02
CA MET A 47 3.16 10.24 35.13
C MET A 47 3.62 9.31 34.01
N VAL A 48 3.77 8.01 34.28
CA VAL A 48 4.13 7.01 33.28
C VAL A 48 2.99 6.79 32.28
N MET A 49 1.75 6.71 32.75
CA MET A 49 0.58 6.62 31.86
C MET A 49 0.45 7.86 30.97
N ILE A 50 0.57 9.07 31.53
CA ILE A 50 0.54 10.34 30.77
C ILE A 50 1.61 10.37 29.68
N PHE A 51 2.84 9.93 29.97
CA PHE A 51 3.93 9.93 29.00
C PHE A 51 3.70 8.92 27.86
N LYS A 52 3.21 7.73 28.18
CA LYS A 52 2.88 6.69 27.20
C LYS A 52 1.74 7.11 26.28
N ASP A 53 0.70 7.72 26.83
CA ASP A 53 -0.44 8.23 26.07
C ASP A 53 -0.02 9.38 25.15
N LYS A 54 0.81 10.30 25.64
CA LYS A 54 1.38 11.38 24.82
C LYS A 54 2.23 10.85 23.67
N MET A 55 3.07 9.85 23.90
CA MET A 55 3.86 9.21 22.83
C MET A 55 2.99 8.48 21.80
N SER A 56 1.93 7.81 22.23
CA SER A 56 0.95 7.18 21.34
C SER A 56 0.22 8.21 20.48
N LEU A 57 -0.23 9.32 21.08
CA LEU A 57 -0.88 10.42 20.37
C LEU A 57 0.05 11.07 19.36
N LEU A 58 1.31 11.34 19.72
CA LEU A 58 2.30 11.92 18.81
C LEU A 58 2.55 11.01 17.60
N HIS A 59 2.62 9.69 17.78
CA HIS A 59 2.78 8.76 16.68
C HIS A 59 1.58 8.76 15.72
N THR A 60 0.36 8.77 16.25
CA THR A 60 -0.88 8.82 15.46
C THR A 60 -0.98 10.15 14.69
N ILE A 61 -0.76 11.28 15.37
CA ILE A 61 -0.80 12.61 14.75
C ILE A 61 0.25 12.71 13.62
N ARG A 62 1.48 12.26 13.87
CA ARG A 62 2.54 12.23 12.85
C ARG A 62 2.13 11.38 11.64
N SER A 63 1.49 10.24 11.87
CA SER A 63 1.06 9.34 10.80
C SER A 63 -0.04 9.99 9.96
N MET A 64 -1.04 10.61 10.59
CA MET A 64 -2.10 11.34 9.88
C MET A 64 -1.53 12.51 9.08
N LEU A 65 -0.61 13.29 9.65
CA LEU A 65 0.03 14.39 8.95
C LEU A 65 0.83 13.91 7.74
N SER A 66 1.54 12.79 7.88
CA SER A 66 2.26 12.15 6.77
C SER A 66 1.28 11.75 5.66
N PHE A 67 0.16 11.09 5.97
CA PHE A 67 -0.85 10.74 4.97
C PHE A 67 -1.41 11.97 4.24
N ILE A 68 -1.72 13.05 4.96
CA ILE A 68 -2.22 14.28 4.37
C ILE A 68 -1.19 14.90 3.43
N LEU A 69 0.08 14.95 3.83
CA LEU A 69 1.16 15.47 2.99
C LEU A 69 1.37 14.61 1.74
N HIS A 70 1.37 13.27 1.88
CA HIS A 70 1.46 12.36 0.74
C HIS A 70 0.30 12.55 -0.23
N PHE A 71 -0.93 12.64 0.28
CA PHE A 71 -2.12 12.86 -0.53
C PHE A 71 -2.08 14.18 -1.30
N LEU A 72 -1.64 15.27 -0.65
CA LEU A 72 -1.47 16.57 -1.31
C LEU A 72 -0.39 16.52 -2.39
N MET A 73 0.74 15.86 -2.12
CA MET A 73 1.81 15.67 -3.11
C MET A 73 1.34 14.86 -4.32
N ASP A 74 0.55 13.81 -4.09
CA ASP A 74 -0.02 13.00 -5.17
C ASP A 74 -1.02 13.80 -6.01
N ILE A 75 -1.85 14.64 -5.39
CA ILE A 75 -2.74 15.56 -6.11
C ILE A 75 -1.93 16.50 -7.01
N ILE A 76 -0.91 17.18 -6.46
CA ILE A 76 -0.08 18.11 -7.23
C ILE A 76 0.62 17.39 -8.37
N ARG A 77 1.22 16.21 -8.11
CA ARG A 77 1.88 15.39 -9.12
C ARG A 77 0.92 15.01 -10.24
N ASN A 78 -0.30 14.59 -9.90
CA ASN A 78 -1.32 14.23 -10.88
C ASN A 78 -1.76 15.44 -11.70
N ILE A 79 -1.95 16.62 -11.09
CA ILE A 79 -2.26 17.86 -11.82
C ILE A 79 -1.14 18.20 -12.81
N LEU A 80 0.12 18.12 -12.40
CA LEU A 80 1.27 18.40 -13.27
C LEU A 80 1.37 17.40 -14.45
N ILE A 81 1.14 16.12 -14.19
CA ILE A 81 1.11 15.09 -15.24
C ILE A 81 -0.07 15.32 -16.19
N SER A 82 -1.26 15.64 -15.66
CA SER A 82 -2.43 15.98 -16.47
C SER A 82 -2.18 17.20 -17.34
N PHE A 83 -1.48 18.21 -16.83
CA PHE A 83 -1.09 19.38 -17.63
C PHE A 83 -0.16 18.97 -18.76
N ASN A 84 0.86 18.14 -18.50
CA ASN A 84 1.74 17.62 -19.55
C ASN A 84 0.98 16.77 -20.59
N LEU A 85 0.03 15.92 -20.16
CA LEU A 85 -0.88 15.22 -21.07
C LEU A 85 -1.73 16.17 -21.91
N TYR A 86 -2.14 17.30 -21.36
CA TYR A 86 -2.94 18.30 -22.07
C TYR A 86 -2.18 18.97 -23.23
N PHE A 87 -0.84 19.06 -23.15
CA PHE A 87 0.01 19.53 -24.25
C PHE A 87 0.41 18.44 -25.24
N THR A 88 0.00 17.19 -25.01
CA THR A 88 0.18 16.18 -26.06
C THR A 88 -0.73 16.54 -27.23
N GLN A 89 -0.13 16.64 -28.42
CA GLN A 89 -0.90 16.93 -29.62
C GLN A 89 -1.97 15.85 -29.78
N MET A 90 -3.24 16.28 -29.85
CA MET A 90 -4.31 15.37 -30.19
C MET A 90 -3.96 14.72 -31.53
N LYS A 91 -3.93 13.38 -31.54
CA LYS A 91 -3.63 12.64 -32.76
C LYS A 91 -4.74 12.95 -33.77
N ASP A 92 -4.36 13.43 -34.94
CA ASP A 92 -5.31 13.56 -36.03
C ASP A 92 -5.82 12.16 -36.41
N VAL A 93 -7.14 11.98 -36.32
CA VAL A 93 -7.84 10.73 -36.61
C VAL A 93 -8.72 10.83 -37.85
N SER A 94 -8.76 11.98 -38.51
CA SER A 94 -9.55 12.18 -39.74
C SER A 94 -9.19 11.15 -40.81
N GLY A 95 -10.22 10.57 -41.45
CA GLY A 95 -10.08 9.56 -42.50
C GLY A 95 -9.65 8.16 -42.02
N LYS A 96 -9.46 7.95 -40.72
CA LYS A 96 -9.15 6.62 -40.17
C LYS A 96 -10.42 5.81 -39.96
N ILE A 97 -10.26 4.49 -39.81
CA ILE A 97 -11.36 3.57 -39.48
C ILE A 97 -11.29 3.24 -38.00
N ALA A 98 -12.41 3.38 -37.29
CA ALA A 98 -12.56 2.98 -35.90
C ALA A 98 -13.70 1.97 -35.76
N PHE A 99 -13.44 0.89 -35.03
CA PHE A 99 -14.42 -0.15 -34.71
C PHE A 99 -14.93 0.07 -33.29
N VAL A 100 -16.22 0.36 -33.14
CA VAL A 100 -16.82 0.70 -31.84
C VAL A 100 -17.78 -0.41 -31.42
N THR A 101 -17.43 -1.08 -30.32
CA THR A 101 -18.29 -2.07 -29.67
C THR A 101 -19.17 -1.45 -28.60
N GLY A 102 -20.38 -1.94 -28.39
CA GLY A 102 -21.25 -1.36 -27.35
C GLY A 102 -21.82 0.01 -27.75
N ALA A 103 -21.81 0.35 -29.05
CA ALA A 103 -22.26 1.64 -29.57
C ALA A 103 -23.78 1.85 -29.43
N GLY A 104 -24.55 0.81 -29.12
CA GLY A 104 -25.98 0.89 -28.82
C GLY A 104 -26.28 1.35 -27.39
N GLY A 105 -25.28 1.44 -26.51
CA GLY A 105 -25.41 2.05 -25.19
C GLY A 105 -25.04 3.54 -25.18
N GLU A 106 -25.43 4.27 -24.12
CA GLU A 106 -25.25 5.73 -24.02
C GLU A 106 -23.79 6.19 -24.23
N LEU A 107 -22.85 5.50 -23.58
CA LEU A 107 -21.42 5.80 -23.68
C LEU A 107 -20.85 5.46 -25.06
N GLY A 108 -21.16 4.28 -25.57
CA GLY A 108 -20.67 3.84 -26.88
C GLY A 108 -21.23 4.68 -28.02
N ARG A 109 -22.51 5.09 -27.92
CA ARG A 109 -23.16 6.00 -28.87
C ARG A 109 -22.46 7.35 -28.90
N SER A 110 -22.25 7.96 -27.72
CA SER A 110 -21.56 9.26 -27.65
C SER A 110 -20.13 9.18 -28.19
N LEU A 111 -19.42 8.09 -27.94
CA LEU A 111 -18.08 7.86 -28.48
C LEU A 111 -18.08 7.73 -30.00
N ALA A 112 -19.00 6.92 -30.55
CA ALA A 112 -19.16 6.73 -32.00
C ALA A 112 -19.48 8.05 -32.71
N LEU A 113 -20.40 8.84 -32.15
CA LEU A 113 -20.74 10.17 -32.67
C LEU A 113 -19.56 11.14 -32.60
N GLY A 114 -18.83 11.16 -31.49
CA GLY A 114 -17.62 11.98 -31.33
C GLY A 114 -16.56 11.65 -32.39
N LEU A 115 -16.31 10.36 -32.63
CA LEU A 115 -15.37 9.91 -33.66
C LEU A 115 -15.85 10.27 -35.08
N ALA A 116 -17.13 10.09 -35.38
CA ALA A 116 -17.70 10.46 -36.67
C ALA A 116 -17.58 11.98 -36.92
N ASN A 117 -17.83 12.81 -35.91
CA ASN A 117 -17.67 14.27 -35.99
C ASN A 117 -16.21 14.70 -36.22
N LEU A 118 -15.23 13.89 -35.81
CA LEU A 118 -13.81 14.10 -36.08
C LEU A 118 -13.38 13.60 -37.48
N GLY A 119 -14.32 13.14 -38.32
CA GLY A 119 -14.05 12.66 -39.68
C GLY A 119 -13.58 11.20 -39.74
N VAL A 120 -13.76 10.43 -38.67
CA VAL A 120 -13.43 9.01 -38.63
C VAL A 120 -14.53 8.19 -39.30
N ILE A 121 -14.16 7.19 -40.09
CA ILE A 121 -15.08 6.17 -40.60
C ILE A 121 -15.36 5.19 -39.46
N VAL A 122 -16.55 5.29 -38.86
CA VAL A 122 -16.92 4.48 -37.71
C VAL A 122 -17.69 3.24 -38.15
N VAL A 123 -17.18 2.07 -37.75
CA VAL A 123 -17.85 0.78 -37.90
C VAL A 123 -18.47 0.42 -36.56
N ILE A 124 -19.80 0.40 -36.51
CA ILE A 124 -20.55 0.04 -35.31
C ILE A 124 -20.66 -1.49 -35.23
N TRP A 125 -20.25 -2.02 -34.10
CA TRP A 125 -20.40 -3.43 -33.75
C TRP A 125 -21.16 -3.58 -32.45
N ASP A 126 -22.47 -3.53 -32.56
CA ASP A 126 -23.36 -3.77 -31.43
C ASP A 126 -24.29 -4.95 -31.72
N ILE A 127 -24.66 -5.66 -30.66
CA ILE A 127 -25.63 -6.75 -30.71
C ILE A 127 -27.07 -6.21 -30.75
N ASN A 128 -27.27 -4.99 -30.24
CA ASN A 128 -28.55 -4.31 -30.23
C ASN A 128 -28.78 -3.65 -31.59
N GLN A 129 -29.61 -4.29 -32.41
CA GLN A 129 -30.00 -3.78 -33.74
C GLN A 129 -31.08 -2.69 -33.67
N LYS A 130 -31.62 -2.40 -32.48
CA LYS A 130 -32.68 -1.40 -32.29
C LYS A 130 -32.35 -0.52 -31.08
N GLU A 131 -32.21 0.79 -31.32
CA GLU A 131 -32.49 1.79 -30.28
C GLU A 131 -33.95 1.59 -29.87
N THR A 132 -34.18 1.41 -28.57
CA THR A 132 -35.54 1.48 -28.05
C THR A 132 -35.86 2.96 -27.99
N ASP A 133 -36.86 3.40 -28.78
CA ASP A 133 -37.38 4.78 -28.80
C ASP A 133 -37.81 5.25 -27.40
#